data_AF-A0A0C9V3S1-F1
#
_entry.id   AF-A0A0C9V3S1-F1
#
_cell.length_a   1.000
_cell.length_b   1.000
_cell.length_c   1.000
_cell.angle_alpha   90.00
_cell.angle_beta   90.00
_cell.angle_gamma   90.00
#
_symmetry.space_group_name_H-M   'P 1'
#
loop_
_entity.id
_entity.type
_entity.pdbx_description
1 polymer ?
#
loop_
_entity_poly.entity_id
_entity_poly.type
_entity_poly.pdbx_seq_one_letter_code
_entity_poly.pdbx_strand_id
1 'polypeptide(L)'
;MVANGYAADKPNEALQGVEVVVIPAGVPRNLRYVSSSLDSPSSQMTRDDLFNTNASIVYDLAAAIARNIPKPHILVISNSVNSTVPIVARTLEKAGTYDPTRLFGITTLDVVRASSFLSGIAGTDPAQTPVTVVGGHSGVMIVPCFLSLPQYGGDEVVQAKDGAGSATLSMAYAAAKFTNLLLRALKGEARIVTPTFVKSPLCAAQGIEFFSSAVELGPNGVAKIHDLGNITTPEQELVYAALPELKKNIEKGLAFVQ
;
A
#
# COMPACT_ATOMS: atom_id res chain seq x y z
N MET A 1 -21.09 -8.62 -14.68
CA MET A 1 -19.83 -7.88 -14.75
C MET A 1 -19.15 -8.28 -16.05
N VAL A 2 -18.91 -7.34 -16.97
CA VAL A 2 -18.18 -7.61 -18.21
C VAL A 2 -16.71 -7.29 -17.95
N ALA A 3 -15.83 -8.26 -18.19
CA ALA A 3 -14.39 -8.05 -18.12
C ALA A 3 -13.85 -7.96 -19.55
N ASN A 4 -13.26 -6.82 -19.89
CA ASN A 4 -12.60 -6.62 -21.17
C ASN A 4 -11.09 -6.80 -20.98
N GLY A 5 -10.49 -7.65 -21.80
CA GLY A 5 -9.05 -7.85 -21.83
C GLY A 5 -8.40 -7.02 -22.92
N TYR A 6 -7.22 -6.47 -22.64
CA TYR A 6 -6.42 -5.70 -23.59
C TYR A 6 -4.99 -6.25 -23.60
N ALA A 7 -4.36 -6.23 -24.77
CA ALA A 7 -2.95 -6.56 -24.91
C ALA A 7 -2.07 -5.45 -24.30
N ALA A 8 -0.82 -5.79 -23.94
CA ALA A 8 0.08 -4.89 -23.23
C ALA A 8 0.42 -3.58 -23.99
N ASP A 9 0.32 -3.61 -25.32
CA ASP A 9 0.56 -2.48 -26.23
C ASP A 9 -0.66 -1.56 -26.40
N LYS A 10 -1.79 -1.87 -25.76
CA LYS A 10 -3.06 -1.12 -25.86
C LYS A 10 -3.51 -0.45 -24.54
N PRO A 11 -2.62 0.22 -23.76
CA PRO A 11 -3.01 0.83 -22.50
C PRO A 11 -4.02 1.98 -22.70
N ASN A 12 -3.95 2.70 -23.83
CA ASN A 12 -4.88 3.80 -24.10
C ASN A 12 -6.32 3.28 -24.24
N GLU A 13 -6.54 2.15 -24.93
CA GLU A 13 -7.86 1.53 -25.05
C GLU A 13 -8.37 1.06 -23.68
N ALA A 14 -7.49 0.48 -22.86
CA ALA A 14 -7.83 0.00 -21.52
C ALA A 14 -8.19 1.12 -20.53
N LEU A 15 -7.69 2.34 -20.75
CA LEU A 15 -7.87 3.49 -19.83
C LEU A 15 -9.02 4.43 -20.24
N GLN A 16 -9.67 4.19 -21.39
CA GLN A 16 -10.80 5.03 -21.83
C GLN A 16 -11.98 4.96 -20.85
N GLY A 17 -12.38 6.13 -20.33
CA GLY A 17 -13.52 6.24 -19.41
C GLY A 17 -13.29 5.66 -18.01
N VAL A 18 -12.04 5.32 -17.66
CA VAL A 18 -11.71 4.75 -16.35
C VAL A 18 -11.62 5.83 -15.28
N GLU A 19 -12.34 5.65 -14.18
CA GLU A 19 -12.31 6.56 -13.01
C GLU A 19 -11.43 6.05 -11.86
N VAL A 20 -11.29 4.72 -11.75
CA VAL A 20 -10.51 4.03 -10.72
C VAL A 20 -9.57 3.03 -11.37
N VAL A 21 -8.27 3.17 -11.14
CA VAL A 21 -7.21 2.30 -11.63
C VAL A 21 -6.60 1.54 -10.47
N VAL A 22 -6.61 0.21 -10.54
CA VAL A 22 -5.94 -0.66 -9.57
C VAL A 22 -4.68 -1.24 -10.21
N ILE A 23 -3.53 -1.06 -9.58
CA ILE A 23 -2.22 -1.47 -10.10
C ILE A 23 -1.66 -2.63 -9.25
N PRO A 24 -2.04 -3.89 -9.55
CA PRO A 24 -1.39 -5.09 -8.98
C PRO A 24 -0.15 -5.52 -9.76
N ALA A 25 0.18 -4.82 -10.85
CA ALA A 25 1.25 -5.19 -11.76
C ALA A 25 2.61 -5.20 -11.07
N GLY A 26 3.42 -6.20 -11.38
CA GLY A 26 4.75 -6.34 -10.82
C GLY A 26 5.16 -7.80 -10.78
N VAL A 27 6.45 -7.99 -10.61
CA VAL A 27 7.05 -9.30 -10.41
C VAL A 27 7.01 -9.60 -8.91
N PRO A 28 6.54 -10.79 -8.49
CA PRO A 28 6.57 -11.19 -7.09
C PRO A 28 8.01 -11.50 -6.66
N ARG A 29 8.26 -11.44 -5.35
CA ARG A 29 9.48 -12.02 -4.78
C ARG A 29 9.48 -13.52 -5.07
N ASN A 30 10.41 -14.01 -5.90
CA ASN A 30 10.68 -15.44 -6.04
C ASN A 30 11.32 -15.96 -4.75
N LEU A 31 10.50 -16.29 -3.76
CA LEU A 31 10.90 -17.17 -2.69
C LEU A 31 10.80 -18.60 -3.22
N ARG A 32 11.78 -19.05 -4.03
CA ARG A 32 11.92 -20.50 -4.23
C ARG A 32 12.28 -21.07 -2.86
N TYR A 33 11.40 -21.92 -2.33
CA TYR A 33 11.75 -22.84 -1.25
C TYR A 33 13.04 -23.55 -1.67
N VAL A 34 14.06 -23.55 -0.81
CA VAL A 34 15.30 -24.31 -1.01
C VAL A 34 14.94 -25.79 -0.97
N SER A 35 14.47 -26.32 -2.09
CA SER A 35 14.12 -27.72 -2.25
C SER A 35 14.80 -28.18 -3.53
N SER A 36 15.87 -28.94 -3.31
CA SER A 36 16.67 -29.69 -4.29
C SER A 36 17.61 -28.89 -5.20
N SER A 37 18.86 -29.35 -5.14
CA SER A 37 20.11 -28.97 -5.81
C SER A 37 20.12 -29.08 -7.35
N LEU A 38 19.07 -28.64 -8.05
CA LEU A 38 18.98 -28.76 -9.51
C LEU A 38 18.60 -27.47 -10.26
N ASP A 39 18.46 -26.34 -9.56
CA ASP A 39 18.15 -25.06 -10.20
C ASP A 39 19.40 -24.20 -10.44
N SER A 40 19.52 -23.67 -11.66
CA SER A 40 20.60 -22.78 -12.08
C SER A 40 20.66 -21.50 -11.23
N PRO A 41 21.85 -21.03 -10.81
CA PRO A 41 22.03 -19.84 -9.96
C PRO A 41 21.59 -18.50 -10.59
N SER A 42 21.16 -18.49 -11.85
CA SER A 42 20.75 -17.29 -12.60
C SER A 42 19.34 -16.76 -12.31
N SER A 43 18.58 -17.39 -11.40
CA SER A 43 17.15 -17.04 -11.15
C SER A 43 16.86 -16.33 -9.83
N GLN A 44 17.88 -15.93 -9.07
CA GLN A 44 17.71 -15.15 -7.84
C GLN A 44 17.77 -13.64 -8.15
N MET A 45 16.60 -13.01 -8.31
CA MET A 45 16.51 -11.54 -8.35
C MET A 45 16.85 -10.97 -6.98
N THR A 46 17.76 -10.00 -6.92
CA THR A 46 18.03 -9.28 -5.69
C THR A 46 16.84 -8.39 -5.30
N ARG A 47 16.82 -7.88 -4.07
CA ARG A 47 15.81 -6.89 -3.64
C ARG A 47 15.84 -5.64 -4.54
N ASP A 48 17.02 -5.25 -5.03
CA ASP A 48 17.19 -4.11 -5.92
C ASP A 48 16.73 -4.39 -7.35
N ASP A 49 16.98 -5.60 -7.88
CA ASP A 49 16.47 -5.98 -9.21
C ASP A 49 14.94 -6.00 -9.23
N LEU A 50 14.34 -6.51 -8.16
CA LEU A 50 12.89 -6.53 -8.01
C LEU A 50 12.32 -5.12 -7.89
N PHE A 51 12.99 -4.25 -7.13
CA PHE A 51 12.63 -2.84 -7.04
C PHE A 51 12.68 -2.18 -8.42
N ASN A 52 13.79 -2.31 -9.15
CA ASN A 52 13.96 -1.67 -10.45
C ASN A 52 12.93 -2.17 -11.47
N THR A 53 12.66 -3.47 -11.48
CA THR A 53 11.64 -4.05 -12.37
C THR A 53 10.26 -3.49 -12.08
N ASN A 54 9.84 -3.49 -10.82
CA ASN A 54 8.52 -2.98 -10.44
C ASN A 54 8.42 -1.46 -10.55
N ALA A 55 9.52 -0.73 -10.30
CA ALA A 55 9.60 0.71 -10.49
C ALA A 55 9.37 1.10 -11.94
N SER A 56 10.03 0.42 -12.89
CA SER A 56 9.81 0.64 -14.33
C SER A 56 8.37 0.35 -14.75
N ILE A 57 7.81 -0.79 -14.33
CA ILE A 57 6.40 -1.14 -14.63
C ILE A 57 5.44 -0.07 -14.12
N VAL A 58 5.60 0.35 -12.86
CA VAL A 58 4.72 1.35 -12.24
C VAL A 58 4.89 2.72 -12.90
N TYR A 59 6.12 3.10 -13.26
CA TYR A 59 6.41 4.33 -13.98
C TYR A 59 5.69 4.38 -15.34
N ASP A 60 5.80 3.32 -16.14
CA ASP A 60 5.18 3.25 -17.47
C ASP A 60 3.65 3.30 -17.38
N LEU A 61 3.07 2.59 -16.41
CA LEU A 61 1.63 2.63 -16.14
C LEU A 61 1.18 4.01 -15.66
N ALA A 62 1.93 4.65 -14.74
CA ALA A 62 1.63 6.00 -14.28
C ALA A 62 1.69 7.02 -15.42
N ALA A 63 2.67 6.91 -16.32
CA ALA A 63 2.79 7.77 -17.48
C ALA A 63 1.63 7.55 -18.47
N ALA A 64 1.17 6.31 -18.66
CA ALA A 64 -0.01 6.02 -19.46
C ALA A 64 -1.30 6.58 -18.83
N ILE A 65 -1.47 6.44 -17.51
CA ILE A 65 -2.59 7.00 -16.76
C ILE A 65 -2.62 8.53 -16.91
N ALA A 66 -1.47 9.19 -16.68
CA ALA A 66 -1.34 10.64 -16.79
C ALA A 66 -1.79 11.21 -18.15
N ARG A 67 -1.49 10.48 -19.24
CA ARG A 67 -1.86 10.87 -20.61
C ARG A 67 -3.34 10.66 -20.94
N ASN A 68 -3.99 9.68 -20.33
CA ASN A 68 -5.32 9.22 -20.75
C ASN A 68 -6.44 9.60 -19.77
N ILE A 69 -6.13 9.80 -18.48
CA ILE A 69 -7.12 10.03 -17.44
C ILE A 69 -6.79 11.34 -16.70
N PRO A 70 -7.59 12.41 -16.85
CA PRO A 70 -7.31 13.69 -16.22
C PRO A 70 -7.38 13.70 -14.69
N LYS A 71 -8.26 12.88 -14.09
CA LYS A 71 -8.50 12.85 -12.63
C LYS A 71 -8.61 11.41 -12.11
N PRO A 72 -7.53 10.60 -12.21
CA PRO A 72 -7.58 9.19 -11.88
C PRO A 72 -7.59 8.97 -10.37
N HIS A 73 -8.41 8.05 -9.86
CA HIS A 73 -8.14 7.45 -8.55
C HIS A 73 -7.24 6.22 -8.74
N ILE A 74 -6.05 6.25 -8.17
CA ILE A 74 -5.02 5.23 -8.42
C ILE A 74 -4.74 4.47 -7.12
N LEU A 75 -4.87 3.15 -7.19
CA LEU A 75 -4.68 2.22 -6.08
C LEU A 75 -3.45 1.36 -6.39
N VAL A 76 -2.33 1.68 -5.77
CA VAL A 76 -1.04 1.02 -5.98
C VAL A 76 -0.89 -0.16 -5.02
N ILE A 77 -0.73 -1.35 -5.59
CA ILE A 77 -0.45 -2.60 -4.86
C ILE A 77 0.99 -3.08 -5.17
N SER A 78 1.54 -2.68 -6.32
CA SER A 78 2.89 -3.00 -6.77
C SER A 78 3.93 -2.78 -5.68
N ASN A 79 4.67 -3.84 -5.34
CA ASN A 79 5.69 -3.79 -4.31
C ASN A 79 7.00 -3.17 -4.83
N SER A 80 7.73 -2.39 -4.03
CA SER A 80 7.43 -1.96 -2.66
C SER A 80 6.52 -0.72 -2.66
N VAL A 81 5.33 -0.80 -2.01
CA VAL A 81 4.36 0.31 -1.94
C VAL A 81 4.98 1.61 -1.43
N ASN A 82 5.92 1.51 -0.48
CA ASN A 82 6.64 2.64 0.11
C ASN A 82 7.44 3.46 -0.91
N SER A 83 7.77 2.87 -2.07
CA SER A 83 8.53 3.53 -3.13
C SER A 83 7.72 3.67 -4.42
N THR A 84 6.85 2.72 -4.75
CA THR A 84 6.03 2.77 -5.97
C THR A 84 4.97 3.85 -5.90
N VAL A 85 4.39 4.15 -4.73
CA VAL A 85 3.48 5.31 -4.56
C VAL A 85 4.21 6.64 -4.83
N PRO A 86 5.39 6.92 -4.24
CA PRO A 86 6.19 8.08 -4.61
C PRO A 86 6.57 8.15 -6.09
N ILE A 87 6.84 7.01 -6.75
CA ILE A 87 7.07 6.96 -8.20
C ILE A 87 5.84 7.46 -8.95
N VAL A 88 4.65 6.92 -8.66
CA VAL A 88 3.40 7.37 -9.29
C VAL A 88 3.17 8.85 -9.04
N ALA A 89 3.34 9.32 -7.80
CA ALA A 89 3.18 10.72 -7.44
C ALA A 89 4.08 11.61 -8.29
N ARG A 90 5.39 11.32 -8.34
CA ARG A 90 6.36 12.14 -9.08
C ARG A 90 6.12 12.11 -10.59
N THR A 91 5.71 10.96 -11.14
CA THR A 91 5.34 10.86 -12.56
C THR A 91 4.14 11.75 -12.89
N LEU A 92 3.10 11.73 -12.06
CA LEU A 92 1.93 12.60 -12.23
C LEU A 92 2.27 14.08 -12.01
N GLU A 93 3.16 14.39 -11.06
CA GLU A 93 3.62 15.76 -10.79
C GLU A 93 4.31 16.34 -12.04
N LYS A 94 5.21 15.57 -12.65
CA LYS A 94 5.87 15.96 -13.91
C LYS A 94 4.90 16.12 -15.07
N ALA A 95 3.82 15.36 -15.09
CA ALA A 95 2.76 15.49 -16.10
C ALA A 95 1.75 16.61 -15.80
N GLY A 96 1.81 17.24 -14.63
CA GLY A 96 0.86 18.29 -14.20
C GLY A 96 -0.54 17.75 -13.84
N THR A 97 -0.69 16.45 -13.63
CA THR A 97 -1.97 15.78 -13.34
C THR A 97 -2.05 15.21 -11.92
N TYR A 98 -1.09 15.53 -11.06
CA TYR A 98 -1.05 15.01 -9.69
C TYR A 98 -2.13 15.64 -8.81
N ASP A 99 -2.95 14.78 -8.21
CA ASP A 99 -3.88 15.13 -7.14
C ASP A 99 -3.59 14.22 -5.93
N PRO A 100 -3.04 14.76 -4.82
CA PRO A 100 -2.69 13.96 -3.64
C PRO A 100 -3.90 13.31 -2.98
N THR A 101 -5.13 13.77 -3.27
CA THR A 101 -6.35 13.18 -2.73
C THR A 101 -6.79 11.91 -3.46
N ARG A 102 -6.14 11.58 -4.59
CA ARG A 102 -6.58 10.47 -5.47
C ARG A 102 -5.54 9.36 -5.65
N LEU A 103 -4.40 9.43 -4.97
CA LEU A 103 -3.36 8.41 -5.02
C LEU A 103 -3.27 7.66 -3.70
N PHE A 104 -3.44 6.33 -3.75
CA PHE A 104 -3.52 5.45 -2.59
C PHE A 104 -2.54 4.30 -2.72
N GLY A 105 -1.72 4.08 -1.70
CA GLY A 105 -1.01 2.82 -1.49
C GLY A 105 -1.86 1.87 -0.67
N ILE A 106 -2.05 0.66 -1.20
CA ILE A 106 -2.89 -0.36 -0.56
C ILE A 106 -2.10 -1.05 0.55
N THR A 107 -2.37 -0.65 1.80
CA THR A 107 -1.82 -1.27 3.03
C THR A 107 -2.84 -2.16 3.74
N THR A 108 -4.02 -2.37 3.14
CA THR A 108 -5.14 -3.11 3.74
C THR A 108 -4.79 -4.56 4.11
N LEU A 109 -3.81 -5.17 3.43
CA LEU A 109 -3.35 -6.52 3.78
C LEU A 109 -2.74 -6.56 5.19
N ASP A 110 -2.09 -5.47 5.63
CA ASP A 110 -1.48 -5.42 6.96
C ASP A 110 -2.53 -5.36 8.06
N VAL A 111 -3.63 -4.64 7.80
CA VAL A 111 -4.82 -4.58 8.66
C VAL A 111 -5.49 -5.95 8.72
N VAL A 112 -5.74 -6.58 7.56
CA VAL A 112 -6.33 -7.93 7.50
C VAL A 112 -5.49 -8.93 8.28
N ARG A 113 -4.16 -8.90 8.10
CA ARG A 113 -3.25 -9.76 8.86
C ARG A 113 -3.30 -9.46 10.35
N ALA A 114 -3.14 -8.21 10.75
CA ALA A 114 -3.13 -7.83 12.17
C ALA A 114 -4.43 -8.20 12.89
N SER A 115 -5.59 -7.93 12.26
CA SER A 115 -6.89 -8.35 12.78
C SER A 115 -7.01 -9.87 12.90
N SER A 116 -6.62 -10.64 11.88
CA SER A 116 -6.69 -12.10 11.92
C SER A 116 -5.77 -12.72 12.98
N PHE A 117 -4.56 -12.18 13.15
CA PHE A 117 -3.65 -12.67 14.18
C PHE A 117 -4.19 -12.36 15.58
N LEU A 118 -4.58 -11.12 15.82
CA LEU A 118 -5.09 -10.68 17.12
C LEU A 118 -6.37 -11.41 17.51
N SER A 119 -7.28 -11.62 16.55
CA SER A 119 -8.52 -12.35 16.79
C SER A 119 -8.26 -13.83 17.07
N GLY A 120 -7.25 -14.43 16.45
CA GLY A 120 -6.80 -15.80 16.75
C GLY A 120 -6.31 -15.96 18.18
N ILE A 121 -5.56 -14.99 18.69
CA ILE A 121 -5.09 -14.96 20.09
C ILE A 121 -6.26 -14.71 21.06
N ALA A 122 -7.12 -13.75 20.74
CA ALA A 122 -8.24 -13.35 21.59
C ALA A 122 -9.45 -14.30 21.52
N GLY A 123 -9.47 -15.27 20.60
CA GLY A 123 -10.62 -16.15 20.37
C GLY A 123 -11.86 -15.41 19.83
N THR A 124 -11.66 -14.35 19.06
CA THR A 124 -12.72 -13.50 18.49
C THR A 124 -12.80 -13.60 16.97
N ASP A 125 -13.84 -13.03 16.38
CA ASP A 125 -13.95 -12.90 14.92
C ASP A 125 -13.05 -11.74 14.43
N PRO A 126 -12.16 -11.94 13.42
CA PRO A 126 -11.37 -10.86 12.83
C PRO A 126 -12.19 -9.64 12.40
N ALA A 127 -13.45 -9.82 11.98
CA ALA A 127 -14.35 -8.74 11.60
C ALA A 127 -14.76 -7.84 12.77
N GLN A 128 -14.71 -8.36 14.00
CA GLN A 128 -15.02 -7.65 15.24
C GLN A 128 -13.76 -7.17 15.98
N THR A 129 -12.58 -7.40 15.40
CA THR A 129 -11.28 -7.07 15.99
C THR A 129 -10.51 -6.12 15.07
N PRO A 130 -10.99 -4.88 14.89
CA PRO A 130 -10.32 -3.91 14.03
C PRO A 130 -8.96 -3.52 14.62
N VAL A 131 -7.91 -3.59 13.81
CA VAL A 131 -6.57 -3.11 14.17
C VAL A 131 -6.19 -2.00 13.20
N THR A 132 -5.83 -0.85 13.74
CA THR A 132 -5.27 0.24 12.92
C THR A 132 -3.80 -0.08 12.68
N VAL A 133 -3.34 0.02 11.44
CA VAL A 133 -1.93 -0.16 11.09
C VAL A 133 -1.42 1.11 10.42
N VAL A 134 -0.32 1.65 10.93
CA VAL A 134 0.27 2.92 10.51
C VAL A 134 1.70 2.71 10.00
N GLY A 135 2.29 3.74 9.39
CA GLY A 135 3.66 3.71 8.87
C GLY A 135 3.75 3.45 7.37
N GLY A 136 4.38 2.36 6.97
CA GLY A 136 4.52 1.88 5.59
C GLY A 136 4.01 0.44 5.41
N HIS A 137 4.39 -0.18 4.30
CA HIS A 137 3.96 -1.52 3.87
C HIS A 137 5.09 -2.56 3.79
N SER A 138 6.20 -2.37 4.51
CA SER A 138 7.31 -3.34 4.48
C SER A 138 8.07 -3.38 5.80
N GLY A 139 8.42 -4.60 6.24
CA GLY A 139 9.27 -4.84 7.41
C GLY A 139 8.85 -4.04 8.65
N VAL A 140 9.83 -3.42 9.30
CA VAL A 140 9.68 -2.62 10.52
C VAL A 140 8.81 -1.37 10.33
N MET A 141 8.53 -0.97 9.09
CA MET A 141 7.67 0.19 8.83
C MET A 141 6.20 -0.11 9.01
N ILE A 142 5.79 -1.37 9.11
CA ILE A 142 4.40 -1.77 9.36
C ILE A 142 4.17 -1.75 10.87
N VAL A 143 3.47 -0.73 11.39
CA VAL A 143 3.25 -0.57 12.83
C VAL A 143 1.78 -0.79 13.18
N PRO A 144 1.40 -1.97 13.72
CA PRO A 144 0.06 -2.18 14.25
C PRO A 144 -0.13 -1.41 15.56
N CYS A 145 -1.24 -0.70 15.67
CA CYS A 145 -1.66 -0.01 16.88
C CYS A 145 -2.84 -0.77 17.51
N PHE A 146 -2.64 -1.29 18.73
CA PHE A 146 -3.53 -2.19 19.45
C PHE A 146 -4.38 -1.49 20.50
N LEU A 147 -4.64 -0.19 20.31
CA LEU A 147 -5.23 0.75 21.26
C LEU A 147 -6.54 0.34 21.96
N SER A 148 -7.21 -0.72 21.50
CA SER A 148 -8.43 -1.26 22.06
C SER A 148 -8.28 -2.59 22.80
N LEU A 149 -7.09 -3.21 22.88
CA LEU A 149 -6.90 -4.54 23.47
C LEU A 149 -5.64 -4.60 24.37
N PRO A 150 -5.75 -4.20 25.65
CA PRO A 150 -4.61 -3.94 26.53
C PRO A 150 -3.79 -5.17 26.98
N GLN A 151 -3.99 -6.37 26.43
CA GLN A 151 -3.34 -7.59 26.97
C GLN A 151 -2.88 -8.65 25.96
N TYR A 152 -2.98 -8.45 24.64
CA TYR A 152 -2.78 -9.57 23.70
C TYR A 152 -1.80 -9.27 22.56
N GLY A 153 -0.61 -9.88 22.63
CA GLY A 153 0.09 -10.40 21.45
C GLY A 153 0.88 -9.42 20.58
N GLY A 154 1.17 -8.20 21.03
CA GLY A 154 1.90 -7.21 20.22
C GLY A 154 3.20 -7.76 19.61
N ASP A 155 4.02 -8.43 20.43
CA ASP A 155 5.30 -9.01 19.99
C ASP A 155 5.13 -10.24 19.08
N GLU A 156 4.12 -11.08 19.34
CA GLU A 156 3.83 -12.29 18.55
C GLU A 156 3.35 -11.93 17.12
N VAL A 157 2.55 -10.87 16.98
CA VAL A 157 2.06 -10.38 15.69
C VAL A 157 3.19 -9.77 14.85
N VAL A 158 4.14 -9.09 15.51
CA VAL A 158 5.33 -8.52 14.84
C VAL A 158 6.25 -9.64 14.35
N GLN A 159 6.51 -10.66 15.18
CA GLN A 159 7.34 -11.81 14.81
C GLN A 159 6.71 -12.67 13.70
N ALA A 160 5.39 -12.80 13.66
CA ALA A 160 4.69 -13.59 12.63
C ALA A 160 4.68 -12.95 11.22
N LYS A 161 5.05 -11.67 11.09
CA LYS A 161 5.05 -10.96 9.81
C LYS A 161 6.33 -11.16 8.97
N ASP A 162 7.30 -11.92 9.47
CA ASP A 162 8.62 -12.07 8.84
C ASP A 162 8.63 -12.99 7.59
N GLY A 163 8.05 -12.48 6.50
CA GLY A 163 8.56 -12.77 5.17
C GLY A 163 8.04 -14.01 4.42
N ALA A 164 6.88 -14.57 4.77
CA ALA A 164 6.30 -15.65 3.96
C ALA A 164 5.84 -15.15 2.57
N GLY A 165 6.12 -15.97 1.54
CA GLY A 165 5.79 -15.89 0.11
C GLY A 165 4.67 -14.94 -0.35
N SER A 166 4.82 -14.36 -1.55
CA SER A 166 3.90 -13.36 -2.12
C SER A 166 2.44 -13.78 -1.99
N ALA A 167 1.74 -13.15 -1.03
CA ALA A 167 0.32 -13.31 -0.82
C ALA A 167 -0.44 -12.96 -2.11
N THR A 168 -1.12 -13.93 -2.71
CA THR A 168 -1.93 -13.72 -3.91
C THR A 168 -3.41 -13.53 -3.54
N LEU A 169 -4.06 -14.56 -3.02
CA LEU A 169 -5.49 -14.53 -2.68
C LEU A 169 -5.81 -13.52 -1.57
N SER A 170 -5.01 -13.48 -0.50
CA SER A 170 -5.22 -12.54 0.60
C SER A 170 -4.94 -11.09 0.18
N MET A 171 -4.00 -10.86 -0.74
CA MET A 171 -3.77 -9.54 -1.32
C MET A 171 -4.93 -9.14 -2.25
N ALA A 172 -5.42 -10.05 -3.08
CA ALA A 172 -6.59 -9.80 -3.94
C ALA A 172 -7.83 -9.44 -3.10
N TYR A 173 -8.06 -10.17 -1.99
CA TYR A 173 -9.11 -9.83 -1.03
C TYR A 173 -8.92 -8.44 -0.41
N ALA A 174 -7.71 -8.12 0.07
CA ALA A 174 -7.43 -6.83 0.68
C ALA A 174 -7.58 -5.66 -0.32
N ALA A 175 -7.12 -5.84 -1.56
CA ALA A 175 -7.28 -4.87 -2.64
C ALA A 175 -8.75 -4.67 -3.02
N ALA A 176 -9.52 -5.77 -3.15
CA ALA A 176 -10.95 -5.71 -3.42
C ALA A 176 -11.71 -5.02 -2.28
N LYS A 177 -11.34 -5.29 -1.02
CA LYS A 177 -11.92 -4.64 0.16
C LYS A 177 -11.71 -3.13 0.10
N PHE A 178 -10.48 -2.66 -0.10
CA PHE A 178 -10.21 -1.22 -0.20
C PHE A 178 -10.89 -0.58 -1.40
N THR A 179 -10.83 -1.22 -2.57
CA THR A 179 -11.47 -0.71 -3.80
C THR A 179 -12.97 -0.53 -3.59
N ASN A 180 -13.64 -1.48 -2.93
CA ASN A 180 -15.06 -1.36 -2.61
C ASN A 180 -15.36 -0.22 -1.62
N LEU A 181 -14.49 0.03 -0.63
CA LEU A 181 -14.62 1.18 0.28
C LEU A 181 -14.52 2.51 -0.49
N LEU A 182 -13.54 2.63 -1.40
CA LEU A 182 -13.42 3.81 -2.24
C LEU A 182 -14.64 3.99 -3.14
N LEU A 183 -15.09 2.94 -3.85
CA LEU A 183 -16.26 3.02 -4.73
C LEU A 183 -17.53 3.46 -3.97
N ARG A 184 -17.71 3.02 -2.72
CA ARG A 184 -18.79 3.47 -1.85
C ARG A 184 -18.67 4.96 -1.50
N ALA A 185 -17.47 5.42 -1.14
CA ALA A 185 -17.20 6.82 -0.86
C ALA A 185 -17.43 7.73 -2.08
N LEU A 186 -17.04 7.28 -3.28
CA LEU A 186 -17.29 7.96 -4.55
C LEU A 186 -18.79 8.09 -4.85
N LYS A 187 -19.61 7.15 -4.39
CA LYS A 187 -21.08 7.21 -4.48
C LYS A 187 -21.73 8.07 -3.39
N GLY A 188 -20.93 8.72 -2.54
CA GLY A 188 -21.43 9.63 -1.49
C GLY A 188 -21.68 8.97 -0.13
N GLU A 189 -21.26 7.71 0.06
CA GLU A 189 -21.30 7.13 1.40
C GLU A 189 -20.28 7.82 2.31
N ALA A 190 -20.75 8.36 3.43
CA ALA A 190 -19.93 9.11 4.38
C ALA A 190 -19.32 8.21 5.47
N ARG A 191 -18.34 8.74 6.20
CA ARG A 191 -17.71 8.10 7.38
C ARG A 191 -16.99 6.78 7.06
N ILE A 192 -16.51 6.62 5.83
CA ILE A 192 -15.67 5.49 5.45
C ILE A 192 -14.24 5.80 5.87
N VAL A 193 -13.78 5.21 6.97
CA VAL A 193 -12.41 5.38 7.47
C VAL A 193 -11.63 4.09 7.31
N THR A 194 -10.47 4.16 6.65
CA THR A 194 -9.59 3.01 6.47
C THR A 194 -8.12 3.45 6.41
N PRO A 195 -7.18 2.64 6.92
CA PRO A 195 -5.76 2.90 6.70
C PRO A 195 -5.37 2.80 5.22
N THR A 196 -4.55 3.73 4.75
CA THR A 196 -3.92 3.72 3.42
C THR A 196 -2.70 4.64 3.38
N PHE A 197 -1.71 4.27 2.57
CA PHE A 197 -0.48 5.04 2.39
C PHE A 197 -0.67 6.16 1.37
N VAL A 198 -0.69 7.41 1.83
CA VAL A 198 -0.99 8.60 1.02
C VAL A 198 0.01 9.72 1.30
N LYS A 199 0.00 10.78 0.49
CA LYS A 199 0.73 12.02 0.84
C LYS A 199 0.12 12.59 2.13
N SER A 200 0.92 12.70 3.19
CA SER A 200 0.41 12.91 4.54
C SER A 200 1.19 14.00 5.29
N PRO A 201 0.51 14.89 6.04
CA PRO A 201 1.18 15.90 6.86
C PRO A 201 1.75 15.34 8.17
N LEU A 202 1.32 14.14 8.61
CA LEU A 202 1.59 13.62 9.96
C LEU A 202 3.08 13.48 10.28
N CYS A 203 3.90 13.15 9.27
CA CYS A 203 5.35 13.02 9.42
C CYS A 203 6.12 13.97 8.48
N ALA A 204 5.44 14.99 7.94
CA ALA A 204 6.06 15.91 6.98
C ALA A 204 7.18 16.74 7.61
N ALA A 205 7.06 17.09 8.90
CA ALA A 205 8.09 17.82 9.64
C ALA A 205 9.42 17.04 9.77
N GLN A 206 9.37 15.71 9.69
CA GLN A 206 10.53 14.82 9.68
C GLN A 206 11.06 14.53 8.26
N GLY A 207 10.46 15.18 7.24
CA GLY A 207 10.77 14.97 5.83
C GLY A 207 10.19 13.68 5.24
N ILE A 208 9.07 13.20 5.79
CA ILE A 208 8.37 12.00 5.31
C ILE A 208 7.06 12.44 4.69
N GLU A 209 7.06 12.53 3.35
CA GLU A 209 5.92 13.04 2.59
C GLU A 209 4.76 12.05 2.50
N PHE A 210 5.01 10.75 2.65
CA PHE A 210 4.01 9.70 2.53
C PHE A 210 3.95 8.85 3.79
N PHE A 211 2.73 8.57 4.26
CA PHE A 211 2.53 7.82 5.49
C PHE A 211 1.16 7.11 5.49
N SER A 212 1.12 5.88 5.99
CA SER A 212 -0.11 5.12 6.21
C SER A 212 -0.71 5.48 7.54
N SER A 213 -1.94 5.94 7.53
CA SER A 213 -2.70 6.31 8.73
C SER A 213 -4.20 6.18 8.44
N ALA A 214 -5.05 6.37 9.44
CA ALA A 214 -6.50 6.35 9.24
C ALA A 214 -6.93 7.52 8.34
N VAL A 215 -7.53 7.20 7.20
CA VAL A 215 -8.00 8.17 6.21
C VAL A 215 -9.51 8.01 6.04
N GLU A 216 -10.23 9.13 6.15
CA GLU A 216 -11.62 9.23 5.72
C GLU A 216 -11.66 9.40 4.20
N LEU A 217 -12.40 8.51 3.54
CA LEU A 217 -12.68 8.56 2.10
C LEU A 217 -13.98 9.33 1.87
N GLY A 218 -14.01 10.12 0.79
CA GLY A 218 -15.18 10.85 0.33
C GLY A 218 -15.32 10.86 -1.20
N PRO A 219 -16.24 11.69 -1.74
CA PRO A 219 -16.57 11.71 -3.17
C PRO A 219 -15.41 12.05 -4.12
N ASN A 220 -14.32 12.61 -3.58
CA ASN A 220 -13.14 13.02 -4.33
C ASN A 220 -11.87 12.25 -3.93
N GLY A 221 -12.00 11.14 -3.19
CA GLY A 221 -10.87 10.40 -2.65
C GLY A 221 -10.61 10.72 -1.17
N VAL A 222 -9.38 11.09 -0.79
CA VAL A 222 -9.01 11.47 0.58
C VAL A 222 -9.81 12.71 1.01
N ALA A 223 -10.72 12.53 1.97
CA ALA A 223 -11.49 13.62 2.57
C ALA A 223 -10.79 14.19 3.81
N LYS A 224 -10.23 13.32 4.66
CA LYS A 224 -9.53 13.71 5.87
C LYS A 224 -8.47 12.68 6.24
N ILE A 225 -7.29 13.16 6.63
CA ILE A 225 -6.26 12.33 7.27
C ILE A 225 -6.40 12.55 8.77
N HIS A 226 -6.62 11.48 9.54
CA HIS A 226 -6.73 11.56 10.99
C HIS A 226 -5.35 11.53 11.64
N ASP A 227 -5.21 12.22 12.77
CA ASP A 227 -4.05 12.07 13.63
C ASP A 227 -3.90 10.62 14.10
N LEU A 228 -2.69 10.24 14.53
CA LEU A 228 -2.43 8.89 15.06
C LEU A 228 -3.25 8.58 16.33
N GLY A 229 -3.86 9.60 16.94
CA GLY A 229 -4.63 9.47 18.17
C GLY A 229 -3.73 9.14 19.35
N ASN A 230 -4.31 8.49 20.36
CA ASN A 230 -3.62 8.15 21.60
C ASN A 230 -2.78 6.87 21.45
N ILE A 231 -1.81 6.84 20.53
CA ILE A 231 -0.83 5.75 20.48
C ILE A 231 -0.01 5.68 21.78
N THR A 232 0.19 4.46 22.30
CA THR A 232 0.98 4.20 23.51
C THR A 232 2.46 4.54 23.30
N THR A 233 3.22 4.74 24.38
CA THR A 233 4.67 5.02 24.27
C THR A 233 5.44 3.97 23.46
N PRO A 234 5.22 2.65 23.65
CA PRO A 234 5.88 1.64 22.81
C PRO A 234 5.49 1.73 21.33
N GLU A 235 4.21 2.01 21.02
CA GLU A 235 3.78 2.20 19.63
C GLU A 235 4.39 3.46 19.00
N GLN A 236 4.53 4.54 19.77
CA GLN A 236 5.23 5.75 19.33
C GLN A 236 6.69 5.45 19.01
N GLU A 237 7.38 4.68 19.85
CA GLU A 237 8.76 4.26 19.63
C GLU A 237 8.89 3.43 18.34
N LEU A 238 7.96 2.50 18.08
CA LEU A 238 7.91 1.73 16.83
C LEU A 238 7.70 2.64 15.61
N VAL A 239 6.78 3.61 15.71
CA VAL A 239 6.58 4.60 14.63
C VAL A 239 7.88 5.36 14.37
N TYR A 240 8.53 5.88 15.42
CA TYR A 240 9.78 6.63 15.27
C TYR A 240 10.92 5.79 14.70
N ALA A 241 11.02 4.51 15.10
CA ALA A 241 12.01 3.58 14.56
C ALA A 241 11.78 3.25 13.07
N ALA A 242 10.52 3.28 12.61
CA ALA A 242 10.16 3.08 11.21
C ALA A 242 10.52 4.26 10.30
N LEU A 243 10.50 5.49 10.82
CA LEU A 243 10.63 6.72 10.04
C LEU A 243 11.90 6.78 9.15
N PRO A 244 13.11 6.44 9.64
CA PRO A 244 14.33 6.53 8.83
C PRO A 244 14.33 5.60 7.62
N GLU A 245 13.84 4.37 7.77
CA GLU A 245 13.77 3.41 6.65
C GLU A 245 12.66 3.81 5.67
N LEU A 246 11.53 4.31 6.18
CA LEU A 246 10.44 4.80 5.34
C LEU A 246 10.91 5.97 4.48
N LYS A 247 11.64 6.91 5.07
CA LYS A 247 12.23 8.05 4.36
C LYS A 247 13.13 7.59 3.21
N LYS A 248 14.04 6.64 3.45
CA LYS A 248 14.91 6.08 2.40
C LYS A 248 14.12 5.46 1.25
N ASN A 249 13.04 4.73 1.55
CA ASN A 249 12.20 4.12 0.52
C ASN A 249 11.45 5.17 -0.31
N ILE A 250 10.96 6.23 0.33
CA ILE A 250 10.30 7.34 -0.36
C ILE A 250 11.29 8.07 -1.26
N GLU A 251 12.46 8.43 -0.74
CA GLU A 251 13.53 9.10 -1.49
C GLU A 251 13.98 8.26 -2.69
N LYS A 252 14.14 6.94 -2.51
CA LYS A 252 14.47 6.00 -3.61
C LYS A 252 13.41 6.03 -4.72
N GLY A 253 12.13 6.05 -4.35
CA GLY A 253 11.02 6.14 -5.30
C GLY A 253 11.01 7.48 -6.06
N LEU A 254 11.14 8.60 -5.35
CA LEU A 254 11.19 9.93 -5.96
C LEU A 254 12.41 10.09 -6.89
N ALA A 255 13.56 9.56 -6.49
CA ALA A 255 14.81 9.64 -7.26
C ALA A 255 14.80 8.78 -8.52
N PHE A 256 13.93 7.77 -8.62
CA PHE A 256 13.77 6.96 -9.83
C PHE A 256 13.21 7.78 -11.00
N VAL A 257 12.36 8.77 -10.70
CA VAL A 257 11.66 9.59 -11.69
C VAL A 257 12.39 10.92 -11.95
N GLN A 258 13.72 10.95 -11.82
CA GLN A 258 14.56 12.15 -12.04
C GLN A 258 14.34 12.84 -13.38
#